data_AF-A0A1T1BKP9-F1
#
_entry.id   AF-A0A1T1BKP9-F1
#
_cell.length_a   1.000
_cell.length_b   1.000
_cell.length_c   1.000
_cell.angle_alpha   90.00
_cell.angle_beta   90.00
_cell.angle_gamma   90.00
#
_symmetry.space_group_name_H-M   'P 1'
#
loop_
_entity.id
_entity.type
_entity.pdbx_description
1 polymer ?
#
loop_
_entity_poly.entity_id
_entity_poly.type
_entity_poly.pdbx_seq_one_letter_code
_entity_poly.pdbx_strand_id
1 'polypeptide(L)'
;MLDELYNYYLKKEEPNRSCLLALRSIILDQDTNITETKKWGMPCFCYKKKMFCYLWTDKKTNEPYILMVEGKYLDHPELEEGTRSRMKIFRINPNKDLPLKTIETILQKALDLYRNGTIKIKE
;
A
#
# COMPACT_ATOMS: atom_id res chain seq x y z
N MET A 1 -10.30 18.03 0.30
CA MET A 1 -11.57 17.28 0.18
C MET A 1 -11.27 15.81 0.34
N LEU A 2 -11.78 15.18 1.40
CA LEU A 2 -11.70 13.72 1.58
C LEU A 2 -12.31 12.98 0.37
N ASP A 3 -13.36 13.56 -0.22
CA ASP A 3 -14.18 12.95 -1.27
C ASP A 3 -13.39 12.55 -2.53
N GLU A 4 -12.35 13.30 -2.91
CA GLU A 4 -11.56 12.98 -4.11
C GLU A 4 -10.64 11.77 -3.95
N LEU A 5 -10.17 11.52 -2.73
CA LEU A 5 -9.36 10.34 -2.39
C LEU A 5 -10.26 9.10 -2.34
N TYR A 6 -11.46 9.25 -1.77
CA TYR A 6 -12.46 8.18 -1.68
C TYR A 6 -12.99 7.75 -3.05
N ASN A 7 -13.03 8.66 -4.04
CA ASN A 7 -13.52 8.35 -5.38
C ASN A 7 -12.86 7.15 -6.07
N TYR A 8 -11.59 6.83 -5.76
CA TYR A 8 -10.97 5.61 -6.28
C TYR A 8 -11.67 4.35 -5.75
N TYR A 9 -11.96 4.33 -4.45
CA TYR A 9 -12.53 3.21 -3.72
C TYR A 9 -14.01 3.04 -4.05
N LEU A 10 -14.78 4.12 -4.01
CA LEU A 10 -16.23 4.10 -4.20
C LEU A 10 -16.65 3.63 -5.59
N LYS A 11 -15.78 3.76 -6.59
CA LYS A 11 -16.02 3.27 -7.96
C LYS A 11 -15.77 1.77 -8.14
N LYS A 12 -15.26 1.07 -7.14
CA LYS A 12 -15.05 -0.38 -7.19
C LYS A 12 -16.33 -1.10 -6.84
N GLU A 13 -16.53 -2.27 -7.41
CA GLU A 13 -17.60 -3.18 -6.98
C GLU A 13 -17.16 -3.96 -5.73
N GLU A 14 -18.12 -4.52 -5.00
CA GLU A 14 -17.80 -5.46 -3.94
C GLU A 14 -17.30 -6.79 -4.54
N PRO A 15 -16.36 -7.49 -3.88
CA PRO A 15 -15.78 -7.21 -2.55
C PRO A 15 -14.60 -6.22 -2.54
N ASN A 16 -14.17 -5.73 -3.71
CA ASN A 16 -12.96 -4.90 -3.81
C ASN A 16 -13.08 -3.55 -3.10
N ARG A 17 -14.27 -2.95 -3.11
CA ARG A 17 -14.51 -1.65 -2.45
C ARG A 17 -14.25 -1.74 -0.95
N SER A 18 -14.92 -2.64 -0.26
CA SER A 18 -14.75 -2.83 1.19
C SER A 18 -13.31 -3.28 1.52
N CYS A 19 -12.75 -4.21 0.74
CA CYS A 19 -11.36 -4.65 0.91
C CYS A 19 -10.36 -3.48 0.82
N LEU A 20 -10.45 -2.64 -0.22
CA LEU A 20 -9.53 -1.52 -0.41
C LEU A 20 -9.71 -0.43 0.67
N LEU A 21 -10.94 -0.19 1.14
CA LEU A 21 -11.19 0.74 2.24
C LEU A 21 -10.59 0.24 3.56
N ALA A 22 -10.69 -1.08 3.83
CA ALA A 22 -10.06 -1.69 4.99
C ALA A 22 -8.53 -1.57 4.91
N LEU A 23 -7.93 -1.89 3.77
CA LEU A 23 -6.48 -1.71 3.55
C LEU A 23 -6.04 -0.26 3.75
N ARG A 24 -6.83 0.70 3.27
CA ARG A 24 -6.57 2.13 3.49
C ARG A 24 -6.53 2.47 4.98
N SER A 25 -7.49 2.00 5.78
CA SER A 25 -7.50 2.22 7.23
C SER A 25 -6.24 1.63 7.87
N ILE A 26 -5.97 0.35 7.60
CA ILE A 26 -4.82 -0.37 8.15
C ILE A 26 -3.52 0.38 7.86
N ILE A 27 -3.34 0.89 6.64
CA ILE A 27 -2.14 1.65 6.25
C ILE A 27 -2.02 2.96 7.03
N LEU A 28 -3.10 3.73 7.14
CA LEU A 28 -3.09 5.03 7.84
C LEU A 28 -2.88 4.87 9.35
N ASP A 29 -3.35 3.76 9.93
CA ASP A 29 -3.22 3.48 11.36
C ASP A 29 -1.80 3.08 11.77
N GLN A 30 -0.89 2.81 10.82
CA GLN A 30 0.47 2.37 11.15
C GLN A 30 1.38 3.45 11.74
N ASP A 31 1.17 4.71 11.38
CA ASP A 31 1.98 5.85 11.85
C ASP A 31 1.29 7.19 11.52
N THR A 32 1.26 8.10 12.51
CA THR A 32 0.67 9.44 12.37
C THR A 32 1.30 10.32 11.27
N ASN A 33 2.53 10.01 10.85
CA ASN A 33 3.22 10.73 9.78
C ASN A 33 2.88 10.21 8.37
N ILE A 34 2.02 9.21 8.27
CA ILE A 34 1.51 8.72 7.00
C ILE A 34 0.44 9.69 6.50
N THR A 35 0.57 10.05 5.23
CA THR A 35 -0.38 10.91 4.52
C THR A 35 -0.85 10.20 3.26
N GLU A 36 -2.13 10.32 2.95
CA GLU A 36 -2.70 9.83 1.69
C GLU A 36 -2.73 10.95 0.66
N THR A 37 -2.36 10.61 -0.57
CA THR A 37 -2.51 11.46 -1.74
C THR A 37 -2.94 10.60 -2.93
N LYS A 38 -3.10 11.23 -4.10
CA LYS A 38 -3.42 10.56 -5.35
C LYS A 38 -2.32 10.82 -6.36
N LYS A 39 -1.73 9.75 -6.91
CA LYS A 39 -0.73 9.85 -7.98
C LYS A 39 -1.10 8.88 -9.09
N TRP A 40 -1.12 9.37 -10.32
CA TRP A 40 -1.47 8.56 -11.50
C TRP A 40 -2.84 7.87 -11.39
N GLY A 41 -3.79 8.51 -10.69
CA GLY A 41 -5.11 7.95 -10.44
C GLY A 41 -5.18 6.93 -9.30
N MET A 42 -4.05 6.61 -8.67
CA MET A 42 -3.93 5.58 -7.63
C MET A 42 -3.82 6.22 -6.24
N PRO A 43 -4.42 5.63 -5.20
CA PRO A 43 -4.11 5.98 -3.81
C PRO A 43 -2.63 5.74 -3.52
N CYS A 44 -1.98 6.77 -3.02
CA CYS A 44 -0.56 6.81 -2.74
C CYS A 44 -0.35 7.24 -1.30
N PHE A 45 0.40 6.44 -0.54
CA PHE A 45 0.69 6.71 0.85
C PHE A 45 2.13 7.17 0.98
N CYS A 46 2.30 8.32 1.63
CA CYS A 46 3.58 8.95 1.85
C CYS A 46 3.90 8.97 3.35
N TYR A 47 5.08 8.47 3.72
CA TYR A 47 5.64 8.67 5.04
C TYR A 47 6.59 9.88 5.00
N LYS A 48 6.34 10.91 5.81
CA LYS A 48 7.11 12.17 5.81
C LYS A 48 7.36 12.72 4.39
N LYS A 49 6.29 12.87 3.61
CA LYS A 49 6.28 13.34 2.20
C LYS A 49 7.01 12.43 1.18
N LYS A 50 7.51 11.25 1.58
CA LYS A 50 8.11 10.26 0.68
C LYS A 50 7.15 9.11 0.43
N MET A 51 6.92 8.78 -0.85
CA MET A 51 6.06 7.67 -1.25
C MET A 51 6.64 6.36 -0.71
N PHE A 52 5.83 5.57 0.01
CA PHE A 52 6.27 4.31 0.59
C PHE A 52 5.41 3.12 0.13
N CYS A 53 4.11 3.31 -0.03
CA CYS A 53 3.25 2.31 -0.65
C CYS A 53 2.08 2.91 -1.45
N TYR A 54 1.41 2.06 -2.20
CA TYR A 54 0.22 2.37 -3.00
C TYR A 54 -0.81 1.28 -2.85
N LEU A 55 -2.08 1.63 -3.08
CA LEU A 55 -3.13 0.64 -3.34
C LEU A 55 -3.51 0.65 -4.82
N TRP A 56 -3.73 -0.52 -5.37
CA TRP A 56 -4.22 -0.66 -6.73
C TRP A 56 -5.06 -1.91 -6.91
N THR A 57 -5.70 -2.03 -8.06
CA THR A 57 -6.42 -3.22 -8.50
C THR A 57 -5.79 -3.69 -9.80
N ASP A 58 -5.32 -4.93 -9.82
CA ASP A 58 -4.75 -5.52 -11.01
C ASP A 58 -5.78 -5.57 -12.14
N LYS A 59 -5.39 -5.14 -13.34
CA LYS A 59 -6.33 -4.98 -14.46
C LYS A 59 -6.76 -6.31 -15.09
N LYS A 60 -6.00 -7.39 -14.88
CA LYS A 60 -6.28 -8.71 -15.48
C LYS A 60 -7.07 -9.59 -14.53
N THR A 61 -6.67 -9.60 -13.27
CA THR A 61 -7.23 -10.46 -12.21
C THR A 61 -8.32 -9.76 -11.40
N ASN A 62 -8.42 -8.44 -11.48
CA ASN A 62 -9.28 -7.60 -10.64
C ASN A 62 -8.94 -7.71 -9.13
N GLU A 63 -7.78 -8.27 -8.77
CA GLU A 63 -7.39 -8.41 -7.37
C GLU A 63 -6.76 -7.11 -6.85
N PRO A 64 -7.11 -6.67 -5.62
CA PRO A 64 -6.42 -5.58 -4.97
C PRO A 64 -5.02 -6.01 -4.54
N TYR A 65 -4.10 -5.05 -4.51
CA TYR A 65 -2.76 -5.27 -3.97
C TYR A 65 -2.20 -4.02 -3.32
N ILE A 66 -1.27 -4.22 -2.38
CA ILE A 66 -0.40 -3.18 -1.84
C ILE A 66 0.91 -3.21 -2.63
N LEU A 67 1.29 -2.11 -3.26
CA LEU A 67 2.61 -1.98 -3.88
C LEU A 67 3.55 -1.29 -2.92
N MET A 68 4.65 -1.96 -2.59
CA MET A 68 5.72 -1.43 -1.76
C MET A 68 6.78 -0.77 -2.65
N VAL A 69 6.99 0.53 -2.46
CA VAL A 69 7.89 1.33 -3.30
C VAL A 69 9.32 0.83 -3.22
N GLU A 70 9.75 0.45 -2.01
CA GLU A 70 11.09 -0.03 -1.68
C GLU A 70 11.11 -1.54 -1.45
N GLY A 71 10.25 -2.27 -2.17
CA GLY A 71 10.10 -3.72 -2.05
C GLY A 71 11.38 -4.52 -2.23
N LYS A 72 12.39 -3.99 -2.94
CA LYS A 72 13.72 -4.62 -3.06
C LYS A 72 14.46 -4.80 -1.71
N TYR A 73 14.15 -3.98 -0.71
CA TYR A 73 14.71 -4.11 0.63
C TYR A 73 13.83 -4.96 1.56
N LEU A 74 12.68 -5.41 1.07
CA LEU A 74 11.74 -6.23 1.82
C LEU A 74 11.93 -7.69 1.41
N ASP A 75 12.56 -8.45 2.31
CA ASP A 75 12.61 -9.89 2.21
C ASP A 75 11.40 -10.49 2.93
N HIS A 76 10.40 -10.88 2.13
CA HIS A 76 9.16 -11.48 2.61
C HIS A 76 8.61 -12.42 1.52
N PRO A 77 8.26 -13.67 1.83
CA PRO A 77 7.86 -14.68 0.83
C PRO A 77 6.57 -14.29 0.08
N GLU A 78 5.65 -13.60 0.76
CA GLU A 78 4.39 -13.14 0.14
C GLU A 78 4.54 -11.92 -0.77
N LEU A 79 5.73 -11.31 -0.87
CA LEU A 79 5.96 -10.17 -1.75
C LEU A 79 6.42 -10.63 -3.13
N GLU A 80 5.57 -10.41 -4.13
CA GLU A 80 5.84 -10.72 -5.53
C GLU A 80 6.71 -9.62 -6.15
N GLU A 81 7.84 -10.00 -6.74
CA GLU A 81 8.63 -9.11 -7.58
C GLU A 81 8.01 -9.01 -8.98
N GLY A 82 7.72 -7.79 -9.42
CA GLY A 82 7.21 -7.52 -10.76
C GLY A 82 8.33 -7.24 -11.75
N THR A 83 7.99 -6.59 -12.86
CA THR A 83 8.97 -6.15 -13.87
C THR A 83 9.84 -4.96 -13.40
N ARG A 84 9.48 -4.32 -12.29
CA ARG A 84 10.21 -3.20 -11.70
C ARG A 84 11.00 -3.70 -10.49
N SER A 85 12.30 -3.90 -10.67
CA SER A 85 13.20 -4.46 -9.64
C SER A 85 13.20 -3.74 -8.28
N ARG A 86 12.80 -2.47 -8.22
CA ARG A 86 12.68 -1.73 -6.97
C ARG A 86 11.43 -2.10 -6.17
N MET A 87 10.34 -2.43 -6.85
CA MET A 87 9.00 -2.55 -6.27
C MET A 87 8.60 -4.02 -6.12
N LYS A 88 7.88 -4.31 -5.04
CA LYS A 88 7.20 -5.60 -4.87
C LYS A 88 5.73 -5.35 -4.53
N ILE A 89 4.88 -6.31 -4.85
CA ILE A 89 3.45 -6.24 -4.53
C ILE A 89 3.07 -7.33 -3.54
N PHE A 90 2.19 -6.99 -2.60
CA PHE A 90 1.47 -7.94 -1.77
C PHE A 90 0.04 -8.04 -2.28
N ARG A 91 -0.28 -9.16 -2.90
CA ARG A 91 -1.59 -9.41 -3.52
C ARG A 91 -2.60 -9.83 -2.46
N ILE A 92 -3.82 -9.30 -2.55
CA ILE A 92 -4.88 -9.54 -1.58
C ILE A 92 -6.03 -10.24 -2.28
N ASN A 93 -6.48 -11.36 -1.71
CA ASN A 93 -7.73 -11.98 -2.12
C ASN A 93 -8.88 -11.26 -1.39
N PRO A 94 -9.77 -10.55 -2.10
CA PRO A 94 -10.82 -9.76 -1.48
C PRO A 94 -11.99 -10.61 -0.95
N ASN A 95 -12.02 -11.92 -1.26
CA ASN A 95 -13.05 -12.87 -0.78
C ASN A 95 -12.61 -13.64 0.47
N LYS A 96 -11.46 -13.29 1.07
CA LYS A 96 -10.92 -13.93 2.27
C LYS A 96 -10.65 -12.90 3.35
N ASP A 97 -10.53 -13.37 4.59
CA ASP A 97 -10.08 -12.53 5.69
C ASP A 97 -8.72 -11.93 5.38
N LEU A 98 -8.57 -10.64 5.69
CA LEU A 98 -7.30 -9.95 5.50
C LEU A 98 -6.26 -10.53 6.47
N PRO A 99 -5.07 -10.91 5.98
CA PRO A 99 -3.99 -11.39 6.85
C PRO A 99 -3.34 -10.22 7.59
N LEU A 100 -4.05 -9.65 8.57
CA LEU A 100 -3.70 -8.39 9.27
C LEU A 100 -2.25 -8.39 9.77
N LYS A 101 -1.85 -9.46 10.47
CA LYS A 101 -0.49 -9.59 10.99
C LYS A 101 0.58 -9.53 9.89
N THR A 102 0.31 -10.13 8.74
CA THR A 102 1.22 -10.09 7.59
C THR A 102 1.29 -8.69 6.99
N ILE A 103 0.14 -8.04 6.81
CA ILE A 103 0.04 -6.66 6.29
C ILE A 103 0.83 -5.70 7.19
N GLU A 104 0.55 -5.72 8.50
CA GLU A 104 1.23 -4.88 9.50
C GLU A 104 2.73 -5.14 9.52
N THR A 105 3.15 -6.41 9.47
CA THR A 105 4.57 -6.77 9.44
C THR A 105 5.27 -6.18 8.22
N ILE A 106 4.67 -6.29 7.03
CA ILE A 106 5.22 -5.73 5.79
C ILE A 106 5.28 -4.19 5.86
N LEU A 107 4.21 -3.55 6.36
CA LEU A 107 4.13 -2.09 6.47
C LEU A 107 5.16 -1.54 7.48
N GLN A 108 5.28 -2.15 8.66
CA GLN A 108 6.28 -1.72 9.66
C GLN A 108 7.70 -1.90 9.14
N LYS A 109 8.03 -3.05 8.52
CA LYS A 109 9.34 -3.26 7.87
C LYS A 109 9.62 -2.19 6.81
N ALA A 110 8.61 -1.79 6.03
CA ALA A 110 8.77 -0.74 5.03
C ALA A 110 8.97 0.65 5.66
N LEU A 111 8.25 0.98 6.74
CA LEU A 111 8.43 2.24 7.48
C LEU A 111 9.82 2.31 8.13
N ASP A 112 10.32 1.19 8.63
CA ASP A 112 11.62 1.11 9.28
C ASP A 112 12.76 1.48 8.33
N LEU A 113 12.64 1.21 7.03
CA LEU A 113 13.60 1.66 6.02
C LEU A 113 13.78 3.19 6.03
N TYR A 114 12.73 3.94 6.37
CA TYR A 114 12.79 5.40 6.46
C TYR A 114 13.24 5.85 7.86
N ARG A 115 12.78 5.16 8.91
CA ARG A 115 13.13 5.47 10.31
C ARG A 115 14.61 5.22 10.60
N ASN A 116 15.19 4.17 10.03
CA ASN A 116 16.60 3.80 10.21
C ASN A 116 17.55 4.49 9.20
N GLY A 117 17.02 5.31 8.29
CA GLY A 117 17.81 6.09 7.34
C GLY A 117 18.28 5.34 6.09
N THR A 118 17.88 4.07 5.88
CA THR A 118 18.13 3.33 4.62
C THR A 118 17.61 4.14 3.43
N ILE A 119 16.42 4.73 3.57
CA ILE A 119 15.84 5.66 2.62
C ILE A 119 15.90 7.07 3.20
N LYS A 120 16.67 7.94 2.55
CA LYS A 120 16.83 9.33 3.00
C LYS A 120 15.54 10.13 2.81
N ILE A 121 15.02 10.65 3.92
CA ILE A 121 13.97 11.66 3.94
C ILE A 121 14.65 13.03 3.89
N LYS A 122 14.13 13.95 3.08
CA LYS A 122 14.59 15.34 3.13
C LYS A 122 13.82 16.01 4.27
N GLU A 123 14.53 16.61 5.22
CA GLU A 123 13.95 17.47 6.24
C GLU A 123 13.16 18.63 5.61
#